data_AF-A0A3D5F856-F1
#
_entry.id   AF-A0A3D5F856-F1
#
_cell.length_a   1.000
_cell.length_b   1.000
_cell.length_c   1.000
_cell.angle_alpha   90.00
_cell.angle_beta   90.00
_cell.angle_gamma   90.00
#
_symmetry.space_group_name_H-M   'P 1'
#
loop_
_entity.id
_entity.type
_entity.pdbx_description
1 polymer ?
#
loop_
_entity_poly.entity_id
_entity_poly.type
_entity_poly.pdbx_seq_one_letter_code
_entity_poly.pdbx_strand_id
1 'polypeptide(L)' 'DALSLTGSFRSNGDTWVLFKTNDGGLYQAKKGSRLGLFFGQIISIGNDKVIIEELVPDGTGCWQKKETTLTMKS' A
#
# COMPACT_ATOMS: atom_id res chain seq x y z
N ASP A 1 -5.18 11.68 -2.67
CA ASP A 1 -4.64 10.50 -1.96
C ASP A 1 -5.41 10.20 -0.70
N ALA A 2 -6.04 9.03 -0.63
CA ALA A 2 -6.74 8.57 0.58
C ALA A 2 -5.79 7.93 1.62
N LEU A 3 -4.59 7.52 1.20
CA LEU A 3 -3.57 6.86 2.02
C LEU A 3 -2.22 7.55 1.80
N SER A 4 -1.46 7.74 2.87
CA SER A 4 -0.07 8.24 2.83
C SER A 4 0.85 7.32 3.64
N LEU A 5 1.98 6.93 3.07
CA LEU A 5 3.02 6.16 3.76
C LEU A 5 3.77 7.09 4.73
N THR A 6 3.80 6.73 6.01
CA THR A 6 4.39 7.57 7.07
C THR A 6 5.63 6.98 7.74
N GLY A 7 5.88 5.67 7.57
CA GLY A 7 7.02 5.03 8.20
C GLY A 7 7.04 3.52 8.04
N SER A 8 8.08 2.90 8.57
CA SER A 8 8.19 1.44 8.70
C SER A 8 8.92 1.07 9.99
N PHE A 9 8.65 -0.13 10.50
CA PHE A 9 9.37 -0.70 11.63
C PHE A 9 9.51 -2.22 11.44
N ARG A 10 10.42 -2.86 12.18
CA ARG A 10 10.56 -4.32 12.17
C ARG A 10 10.02 -4.89 13.47
N SER A 11 9.27 -5.99 13.37
CA SER A 11 8.75 -6.74 14.51
C SER A 11 8.60 -8.20 14.16
N ASN A 12 9.10 -9.10 15.02
CA ASN A 12 9.05 -10.55 14.83
C ASN A 12 9.62 -11.03 13.48
N GLY A 13 10.68 -10.38 12.99
CA GLY A 13 11.31 -10.69 11.71
C GLY A 13 10.57 -10.14 10.47
N ASP A 14 9.38 -9.58 10.65
CA ASP A 14 8.61 -8.94 9.58
C ASP A 14 8.88 -7.43 9.53
N THR A 15 8.92 -6.87 8.32
CA THR A 15 8.84 -5.42 8.11
C THR A 15 7.38 -4.99 8.01
N TRP A 16 7.00 -4.06 8.90
CA TRP A 16 5.69 -3.42 8.94
C TRP A 16 5.81 -2.00 8.39
N VAL A 17 4.77 -1.57 7.69
CA VAL A 17 4.62 -0.23 7.13
C VAL A 17 3.41 0.44 7.73
N LEU A 18 3.53 1.75 7.96
CA LEU A 18 2.50 2.58 8.57
C LEU A 18 1.87 3.48 7.51
N PHE A 19 0.55 3.47 7.46
CA PHE A 19 -0.25 4.29 6.58
C PHE A 19 -1.18 5.20 7.37
N LYS A 20 -1.16 6.49 7.04
CA LYS A 20 -2.14 7.45 7.53
C LYS A 20 -3.24 7.64 6.49
N THR A 21 -4.49 7.52 6.92
CA THR A 21 -5.66 7.81 6.12
C THR A 21 -6.06 9.28 6.27
N ASN A 22 -6.86 9.79 5.32
CA ASN A 22 -7.32 11.18 5.32
C ASN A 22 -8.21 11.54 6.53
N ASP A 23 -8.89 10.57 7.12
CA ASP A 23 -9.65 10.70 8.38
C ASP A 23 -8.77 10.73 9.64
N GLY A 24 -7.44 10.64 9.48
CA GLY A 24 -6.48 10.70 10.57
C GLY A 24 -6.12 9.33 11.17
N GLY A 25 -6.76 8.25 10.73
CA GLY A 25 -6.44 6.89 11.18
C GLY A 25 -5.00 6.47 10.83
N LEU A 26 -4.38 5.68 11.71
CA LEU A 26 -3.07 5.08 11.50
C LEU A 26 -3.22 3.56 11.43
N TYR A 27 -2.81 3.00 10.30
CA TYR A 27 -2.91 1.57 10.02
C TYR A 27 -1.54 0.97 9.78
N GLN A 28 -1.35 -0.28 10.20
CA GLN A 28 -0.14 -1.05 9.93
C GLN A 28 -0.43 -2.19 8.97
N ALA A 29 0.52 -2.48 8.10
CA ALA A 29 0.43 -3.57 7.14
C ALA A 29 1.82 -4.16 6.87
N LYS A 30 1.86 -5.34 6.28
CA LYS A 30 3.11 -6.02 5.88
C LYS A 30 2.96 -6.61 4.49
N LYS A 31 4.03 -7.19 3.94
CA LYS A 31 3.98 -7.86 2.63
C LYS A 31 2.81 -8.88 2.61
N GLY A 32 1.99 -8.82 1.56
CA GLY A 32 0.77 -9.62 1.42
C GLY A 32 -0.51 -9.02 2.01
N SER A 33 -0.42 -7.98 2.86
CA SER A 33 -1.60 -7.25 3.33
C SER A 33 -2.31 -6.52 2.19
N ARG A 34 -3.62 -6.33 2.34
CA ARG A 34 -4.45 -5.58 1.39
C ARG A 34 -4.73 -4.16 1.87
N LEU A 35 -4.81 -3.22 0.93
CA LEU A 35 -4.93 -1.78 1.16
C LEU A 35 -5.84 -1.15 0.10
N GLY A 36 -6.44 -0.01 0.45
CA GLY A 36 -7.17 0.83 -0.49
C GLY A 36 -8.46 0.21 -1.03
N LEU A 37 -9.08 0.90 -1.98
CA LEU A 37 -10.38 0.53 -2.56
C LEU A 37 -10.25 -0.45 -3.75
N PHE A 38 -9.06 -0.58 -4.33
CA PHE A 38 -8.80 -1.35 -5.55
C PHE A 38 -8.14 -2.71 -5.28
N PHE A 39 -8.48 -3.33 -4.13
CA PHE A 39 -7.93 -4.63 -3.70
C PHE A 39 -6.40 -4.70 -3.67
N GLY A 40 -5.74 -3.56 -3.45
CA GLY A 40 -4.29 -3.41 -3.55
C GLY A 40 -3.56 -4.33 -2.58
N GLN A 41 -2.67 -5.20 -3.06
CA GLN A 41 -1.85 -6.07 -2.23
C GLN A 41 -0.41 -5.57 -2.18
N ILE A 42 0.18 -5.50 -0.98
CA ILE A 42 1.60 -5.16 -0.85
C ILE A 42 2.46 -6.29 -1.42
N ILE A 43 3.17 -6.00 -2.52
CA ILE A 43 4.08 -6.95 -3.17
C ILE A 43 5.55 -6.69 -2.81
N SER A 44 5.89 -5.45 -2.43
CA SER A 44 7.26 -5.09 -2.00
C SER A 44 7.27 -3.95 -0.98
N ILE A 45 8.21 -4.01 -0.04
CA ILE A 45 8.48 -2.96 0.95
C ILE A 45 9.96 -2.59 0.85
N GLY A 46 10.24 -1.34 0.52
CA GLY A 46 11.56 -0.71 0.58
C GLY A 46 11.68 0.24 1.76
N ASN A 47 12.79 0.99 1.81
CA ASN A 47 13.08 1.91 2.91
C ASN A 47 12.12 3.11 2.94
N ASP A 48 11.83 3.67 1.77
CA ASP A 48 11.09 4.92 1.55
C ASP A 48 9.88 4.73 0.62
N LYS A 49 9.64 3.50 0.17
CA LYS A 49 8.55 3.18 -0.75
C LYS A 49 7.94 1.81 -0.50
N VAL A 50 6.67 1.69 -0.86
CA VAL A 50 5.91 0.44 -0.88
C VAL A 50 5.34 0.26 -2.27
N ILE A 51 5.46 -0.94 -2.83
CA ILE A 51 4.85 -1.28 -4.12
C ILE A 51 3.63 -2.16 -3.83
N ILE A 52 2.49 -1.76 -4.39
CA ILE A 52 1.24 -2.50 -4.33
C ILE A 52 0.82 -2.93 -5.73
N GLU A 53 0.22 -4.11 -5.85
CA GLU A 53 -0.50 -4.56 -7.05
C GLU A 53 -2.01 -4.33 -6.82
N GLU A 54 -2.64 -3.51 -7.64
CA GLU A 54 -4.06 -3.17 -7.61
C GLU A 54 -4.79 -3.79 -8.79
N LEU A 55 -6.09 -4.04 -8.62
CA LEU A 55 -7.00 -4.38 -9.71
C LEU A 55 -7.79 -3.14 -10.10
N VAL A 56 -7.58 -2.66 -11.33
CA VAL A 56 -8.27 -1.50 -11.87
C VAL A 56 -9.11 -1.91 -13.08
N PRO A 57 -10.30 -1.31 -13.28
CA PRO A 57 -11.10 -1.57 -14.47
C PRO A 57 -10.37 -1.05 -15.72
N ASP A 58 -10.45 -1.81 -16.82
CA ASP A 58 -9.82 -1.46 -18.09
C ASP A 58 -10.67 -0.57 -19.00
N GLY A 59 -11.91 -0.28 -18.60
CA GLY A 59 -12.88 0.50 -19.39
C GLY A 59 -13.66 -0.32 -20.42
N THR A 60 -13.40 -1.63 -20.55
CA THR A 60 -14.13 -2.55 -21.43
C THR A 60 -14.87 -3.66 -20.67
N GLY A 61 -14.79 -3.63 -19.33
CA GLY A 61 -15.47 -4.56 -18.44
C GLY A 61 -14.57 -5.63 -17.85
N CYS A 62 -13.27 -5.65 -18.19
CA CYS A 62 -12.28 -6.53 -17.58
C CYS A 62 -11.48 -5.79 -16.49
N TRP A 63 -10.80 -6.56 -15.66
CA TRP A 63 -9.88 -6.06 -14.65
C TRP A 63 -8.45 -6.26 -15.12
N GLN A 64 -7.60 -5.27 -14.89
CA GLN A 64 -6.17 -5.36 -15.13
C GLN A 64 -5.38 -5.14 -13.83
N LYS A 65 -4.24 -5.80 -13.73
CA LYS A 65 -3.27 -5.58 -12.65
C LYS A 65 -2.49 -4.31 -12.94
N LYS A 66 -2.36 -3.45 -11.93
CA LYS A 66 -1.54 -2.23 -11.99
C LYS A 66 -0.62 -2.18 -10.78
N GLU A 67 0.66 -1.97 -11.02
CA GLU A 67 1.60 -1.67 -9.93
C GLU A 67 1.55 -0.17 -9.60
N THR A 68 1.38 0.13 -8.33
CA THR A 68 1.39 1.50 -7.79
C THR A 68 2.50 1.60 -6.74
N THR A 69 3.35 2.61 -6.88
CA THR A 69 4.40 2.92 -5.90
C THR A 69 3.91 4.01 -4.96
N LEU A 70 3.82 3.69 -3.67
CA LEU A 70 3.56 4.62 -2.59
C LEU A 70 4.90 5.07 -2.02
N THR A 71 5.23 6.35 -2.11
CA THR A 71 6.43 6.92 -1.51
C THR A 71 6.11 7.58 -0.18
N MET A 72 7.08 7.56 0.73
CA MET A 72 6.97 8.26 2.00
C MET A 72 6.88 9.76 1.71
N LYS A 73 5.86 10.42 2.26
CA LYS A 73 5.80 11.88 2.19
C LYS A 73 6.85 12.44 3.15
N SER A 74 7.77 13.22 2.59
CA SER A 74 8.77 14.02 3.31
C SER A 74 8.12 15.06 4.21
#